data_AF-A0A962A9C2-F1
#
_entry.id   AF-A0A962A9C2-F1
#
_cell.length_a   1.000
_cell.length_b   1.000
_cell.length_c   1.000
_cell.angle_alpha   90.00
_cell.angle_beta   90.00
_cell.angle_gamma   90.00
#
_symmetry.space_group_name_H-M   'P 1'
#
loop_
_entity.id
_entity.type
_entity.pdbx_description
1 polymer ?
#
loop_
_entity_poly.entity_id
_entity_poly.type
_entity_poly.pdbx_seq_one_letter_code
_entity_poly.pdbx_strand_id
1 'polypeptide(L)' 'MSKSDDAPLPCDKCRRLFHPATLDAKPSASDLEKHGSLEASADAGCDFERLECRECYGPGYLPR' A
#
# COMPACT_ATOMS: atom_id res chain seq x y z
N MET A 1 8.18 -6.83 -27.04
CA MET A 1 8.37 -6.60 -25.60
C MET A 1 7.83 -5.22 -25.30
N SER A 2 6.56 -5.12 -24.89
CA SER A 2 5.96 -3.84 -24.52
C SER A 2 6.66 -3.34 -23.27
N LYS A 3 7.46 -2.28 -23.38
CA LYS A 3 7.83 -1.49 -22.21
C LYS A 3 6.53 -0.86 -21.74
N SER A 4 5.94 -1.42 -20.70
CA SER A 4 4.94 -0.67 -19.94
C SER A 4 5.73 0.46 -19.28
N ASP A 5 5.78 1.61 -19.95
CA ASP A 5 6.17 2.89 -19.36
C ASP A 5 5.06 3.26 -18.36
N ASP A 6 5.01 2.54 -17.24
CA ASP A 6 4.08 2.84 -16.16
C ASP A 6 4.52 4.17 -15.55
N ALA A 7 3.68 5.19 -15.68
CA ALA A 7 3.99 6.51 -15.16
C ALA A 7 4.21 6.41 -13.64
N PRO A 8 5.22 7.08 -13.09
CA PRO A 8 5.49 6.99 -11.66
C PRO A 8 4.29 7.52 -10.86
N LEU A 9 3.90 6.78 -9.83
CA LEU A 9 2.78 7.11 -8.96
C LEU A 9 3.27 7.69 -7.62
N PRO A 10 2.54 8.61 -6.99
CA PRO A 10 2.91 9.15 -5.69
C PRO A 10 2.60 8.14 -4.58
N CYS A 11 3.51 8.01 -3.60
CA CYS A 11 3.18 7.38 -2.33
C CYS A 11 2.14 8.23 -1.59
N ASP A 12 1.06 7.64 -1.09
CA ASP A 12 0.01 8.38 -0.39
C ASP A 12 0.49 9.03 0.90
N LYS A 13 1.51 8.47 1.56
CA LYS A 13 2.03 8.97 2.83
C LYS A 13 3.09 10.08 2.67
N CYS A 14 4.13 9.85 1.86
CA CYS A 14 5.24 10.80 1.71
C CYS A 14 5.18 11.65 0.44
N ARG A 15 4.22 11.37 -0.45
CA ARG A 15 4.00 12.08 -1.73
C ARG A 15 5.17 12.05 -2.73
N ARG A 16 6.25 11.32 -2.43
CA ARG A 16 7.35 11.07 -3.38
C ARG A 16 6.86 10.14 -4.50
N LEU A 17 7.42 10.32 -5.69
CA LEU A 17 7.08 9.53 -6.88
C LEU A 17 7.90 8.24 -6.91
N PHE A 18 7.22 7.11 -7.14
CA PHE A 18 7.80 5.77 -7.20
C PHE A 18 7.33 5.05 -8.46
N HIS A 19 8.08 4.04 -8.88
CA HIS A 19 7.59 3.13 -9.90
C HIS A 19 6.39 2.35 -9.33
N PRO A 20 5.28 2.18 -10.06
CA PRO A 20 4.07 1.54 -9.53
C PRO A 20 4.31 0.15 -8.95
N ALA A 21 5.14 -0.66 -9.61
CA ALA A 21 5.57 -1.96 -9.12
C ALA A 21 6.39 -1.96 -7.79
N THR A 22 6.76 -0.79 -7.27
CA THR A 22 7.48 -0.63 -5.98
C THR A 22 6.59 -0.10 -4.87
N LEU A 23 5.34 0.25 -5.18
CA LEU A 23 4.33 0.63 -4.21
C LEU A 23 3.49 -0.60 -3.87
N ASP A 24 3.22 -0.80 -2.59
CA ASP A 24 2.27 -1.82 -2.15
C ASP A 24 0.90 -1.17 -1.93
N ALA A 25 -0.14 -1.87 -2.37
CA ALA A 25 -1.52 -1.53 -2.06
C ALA A 25 -1.81 -1.81 -0.58
N LYS A 26 -2.50 -0.88 0.07
CA LYS A 26 -2.77 -0.85 1.51
C LYS A 26 -4.24 -0.51 1.76
N PRO A 27 -4.86 -1.11 2.79
CA PRO A 27 -6.19 -0.70 3.20
C PRO A 27 -6.15 0.71 3.79
N SER A 28 -7.33 1.30 3.98
CA SER A 28 -7.44 2.54 4.74
C SER A 28 -6.93 2.34 6.18
N ALA A 29 -6.46 3.42 6.83
CA ALA A 29 -6.06 3.35 8.23
C ALA A 29 -7.22 2.87 9.12
N SER A 30 -8.43 3.36 8.86
CA SER A 30 -9.65 2.96 9.55
C SER A 30 -9.96 1.47 9.41
N ASP A 31 -9.79 0.90 8.21
CA ASP A 31 -10.00 -0.54 7.98
C ASP A 31 -8.93 -1.39 8.67
N LEU A 32 -7.68 -0.94 8.67
CA LEU A 32 -6.62 -1.62 9.40
C LEU A 32 -6.86 -1.59 10.91
N GLU A 33 -7.29 -0.46 11.47
CA GLU A 33 -7.65 -0.34 12.88
C GLU A 33 -8.86 -1.22 13.25
N LYS A 34 -9.84 -1.32 12.35
CA LYS A 34 -11.04 -2.14 12.52
C LYS A 34 -10.77 -3.65 12.49
N HIS A 35 -9.91 -4.10 11.57
CA HIS A 35 -9.65 -5.53 11.34
C HIS A 35 -8.37 -6.03 12.02
N GLY A 36 -7.49 -5.13 12.47
CA GLY A 36 -6.31 -5.43 13.29
C GLY A 36 -5.09 -5.97 12.52
N SER A 37 -5.26 -6.41 11.27
CA SER A 37 -4.18 -6.88 10.41
C SER A 37 -4.54 -6.76 8.93
N LEU A 38 -3.52 -6.79 8.06
CA LEU A 38 -3.73 -6.78 6.61
C LEU A 38 -4.48 -8.01 6.11
N GLU A 39 -4.15 -9.17 6.66
CA GLU A 39 -4.79 -10.43 6.32
C GLU A 39 -6.28 -10.35 6.65
N ALA A 40 -6.63 -9.88 7.85
CA ALA A 40 -8.03 -9.70 8.25
C ALA A 40 -8.77 -8.64 7.42
N SER A 41 -8.09 -7.55 7.01
CA SER A 41 -8.69 -6.56 6.08
C SER A 41 -8.92 -7.15 4.69
N ALA A 42 -7.99 -7.98 4.19
CA ALA A 42 -8.13 -8.65 2.89
C ALA A 42 -9.26 -9.69 2.92
N ASP A 43 -9.33 -10.51 3.96
CA ASP A 43 -10.38 -11.51 4.16
C ASP A 43 -11.77 -10.87 4.33
N ALA A 44 -11.83 -9.66 4.90
CA ALA A 44 -13.06 -8.88 5.01
C ALA A 44 -13.47 -8.20 3.70
N GLY A 45 -12.63 -8.25 2.65
CA GLY A 45 -12.89 -7.61 1.36
C GLY A 45 -12.78 -6.08 1.42
N CYS A 46 -11.96 -5.52 2.32
CA CYS A 46 -11.69 -4.08 2.35
C CYS A 46 -11.02 -3.61 1.05
N ASP A 47 -11.21 -2.35 0.69
CA ASP A 47 -10.56 -1.75 -0.47
C ASP A 47 -9.10 -1.36 -0.16
N PHE A 48 -8.18 -1.68 -1.09
CA PHE A 48 -6.74 -1.41 -0.97
C PHE A 48 -6.35 -0.27 -1.91
N GLU A 49 -6.99 0.90 -1.76
CA GLU A 49 -6.82 2.03 -2.67
C GLU A 49 -5.55 2.85 -2.44
N ARG A 50 -4.89 2.65 -1.29
CA ARG A 50 -3.71 3.44 -0.92
C ARG A 50 -2.45 2.74 -1.38
N LEU A 51 -1.58 3.49 -2.05
CA LEU A 51 -0.28 3.02 -2.50
C LEU A 51 0.81 3.61 -1.62
N GLU A 52 1.50 2.78 -0.85
CA GLU A 52 2.59 3.21 0.03
C GLU A 52 3.93 2.63 -0.40
N CYS A 53 5.00 3.42 -0.22
CA CYS A 53 6.37 2.94 -0.37
C CYS A 53 6.85 2.25 0.91
N ARG A 54 7.82 1.33 0.80
CA ARG A 54 8.34 0.54 1.92
C ARG A 54 8.89 1.36 3.09
N GLU A 55 9.45 2.54 2.82
CA GLU A 55 9.93 3.46 3.87
C GLU A 55 8.79 4.06 4.70
N CYS A 56 7.58 4.10 4.14
CA CYS A 56 6.39 4.66 4.77
C CYS A 56 5.59 3.65 5.58
N TYR A 57 5.95 2.37 5.52
CA TYR A 57 5.23 1.29 6.17
C TYR A 57 5.12 1.53 7.67
N GLY A 58 3.88 1.51 8.16
CA GLY A 58 3.59 1.67 9.58
C GLY A 58 4.06 0.47 10.41
N PRO A 59 4.13 0.63 11.74
CA PRO A 59 4.34 -0.50 12.65
C PRO A 59 3.19 -1.50 12.45
N GLY A 60 3.51 -2.70 11.96
CA GLY A 60 2.53 -3.73 11.56
C GLY A 60 2.70 -4.24 10.11
N TYR A 61 3.49 -3.53 9.30
CA TYR A 61 3.69 -3.86 7.88
C TYR A 61 5.02 -4.53 7.54
N LEU A 62 6.00 -4.41 8.42
CA LEU A 62 7.28 -5.09 8.28
C LEU A 62 7.30 -6.22 9.30
N PRO A 63 7.48 -7.49 8.88
CA PRO A 63 7.74 -8.56 9.84
C PRO A 63 8.98 -8.19 10.64
N ARG A 64 8.90 -8.38 11.97
CA ARG A 64 10.05 -8.21 12.86
C ARG A 64 11.10 -9.28 12.60
#